data_AF-A0A258FJP7-F1
#
_entry.id   AF-A0A258FJP7-F1
#
_cell.length_a   1.000
_cell.length_b   1.000
_cell.length_c   1.000
_cell.angle_alpha   90.00
_cell.angle_beta   90.00
_cell.angle_gamma   90.00
#
_symmetry.space_group_name_H-M   'P 1'
#
loop_
_entity.id
_entity.type
_entity.pdbx_description
1 polymer ?
#
loop_
_entity_poly.entity_id
_entity_poly.type
_entity_poly.pdbx_seq_one_letter_code
_entity_poly.pdbx_strand_id
1 'polypeptide(L)'
;MISPAYHDDLLRKFQPSLLISGTRDSMLSSVIFTHSKLVAQGVKADLHIFEAQQHCSIYFDLPESRMAWNVMTRFFDEHLGR
;
A
#
# COMPACT_ATOMS: atom_id res chain seq x y z
N MET A 1 -0.18 15.34 -16.13
CA MET A 1 -0.74 14.28 -15.28
C MET A 1 -0.36 14.58 -13.84
N ILE A 2 -1.30 14.62 -12.90
CA ILE A 2 -1.04 14.98 -11.50
C ILE A 2 -1.00 13.70 -10.65
N SER A 3 0.20 13.21 -10.35
CA SER A 3 0.38 12.05 -9.47
C SER A 3 1.72 12.14 -8.73
N PRO A 4 1.74 11.95 -7.40
CA PRO A 4 2.98 11.96 -6.61
C PRO A 4 4.02 10.94 -7.07
N ALA A 5 3.58 9.83 -7.68
CA ALA A 5 4.47 8.76 -8.13
C ALA A 5 5.50 9.21 -9.19
N TYR A 6 5.30 10.39 -9.81
CA TYR A 6 6.21 10.97 -10.81
C TYR A 6 7.15 12.04 -10.23
N HIS A 7 7.14 12.27 -8.92
CA HIS A 7 7.95 13.29 -8.27
C HIS A 7 8.91 12.68 -7.23
N ASP A 8 10.10 12.29 -7.67
CA ASP A 8 11.09 11.60 -6.83
C ASP A 8 11.48 12.42 -5.58
N ASP A 9 11.61 13.73 -5.72
CA ASP A 9 11.93 14.63 -4.60
C ASP A 9 10.83 14.71 -3.54
N LEU A 10 9.59 14.43 -3.93
CA LEU A 10 8.47 14.30 -3.01
C LEU A 10 8.48 12.92 -2.36
N LEU A 11 8.65 11.85 -3.16
CA LEU A 11 8.63 10.48 -2.66
C LEU A 11 9.73 10.19 -1.63
N ARG A 12 10.96 10.73 -1.82
CA ARG A 12 12.06 10.61 -0.84
C ARG A 12 11.72 11.09 0.57
N LYS A 13 10.70 11.94 0.72
CA LYS A 13 10.28 12.51 2.01
C LYS A 13 9.25 11.65 2.73
N PHE A 14 8.77 10.58 2.11
CA PHE A 14 7.80 9.69 2.72
C PHE A 14 8.44 8.92 3.89
N GLN A 15 7.68 8.78 4.96
CA GLN A 15 7.96 7.88 6.06
C GLN A 15 7.76 6.42 5.62
N PRO A 16 8.08 5.42 6.46
CA PRO A 16 7.67 4.05 6.18
C PRO A 16 6.22 4.00 5.71
N SER A 17 5.99 3.33 4.59
CA SER A 17 4.73 3.40 3.85
C SER A 17 4.16 2.00 3.64
N LEU A 18 2.86 1.86 3.81
CA LEU A 18 2.14 0.61 3.54
C LEU A 18 1.24 0.80 2.33
N LEU A 19 1.38 -0.08 1.34
CA LEU A 19 0.54 -0.14 0.15
C LEU A 19 -0.18 -1.49 0.11
N ILE A 20 -1.50 -1.44 -0.04
CA ILE A 20 -2.38 -2.61 -0.08
C ILE A 20 -3.24 -2.55 -1.34
N SER A 21 -3.36 -3.66 -2.07
CA SER A 21 -4.22 -3.79 -3.24
C SER A 21 -4.71 -5.23 -3.40
N GLY A 22 -5.63 -5.46 -4.34
CA GLY A 22 -6.07 -6.79 -4.75
C GLY A 22 -5.67 -7.14 -6.18
N THR A 23 -5.67 -8.43 -6.54
CA THR A 23 -5.35 -8.87 -7.92
C THR A 23 -6.41 -8.49 -8.94
N ARG A 24 -7.64 -8.15 -8.49
CA ARG A 24 -8.74 -7.64 -9.33
C ARG A 24 -9.00 -6.16 -9.12
N ASP A 25 -8.12 -5.44 -8.43
CA ASP A 25 -8.23 -4.00 -8.28
C ASP A 25 -7.84 -3.30 -9.59
N SER A 26 -8.74 -2.48 -10.13
CA SER A 26 -8.48 -1.60 -11.27
C SER A 26 -7.28 -0.66 -11.09
N MET A 27 -6.87 -0.39 -9.84
CA MET A 27 -5.76 0.49 -9.48
C MET A 27 -4.45 -0.28 -9.20
N LEU A 28 -4.43 -1.62 -9.34
CA LEU A 28 -3.27 -2.45 -8.98
C LEU A 28 -1.96 -1.97 -9.63
N SER A 29 -2.00 -1.63 -10.92
CA SER A 29 -0.81 -1.14 -11.65
C SER A 29 -0.25 0.15 -11.04
N SER A 30 -1.12 1.10 -10.67
CA SER A 30 -0.71 2.35 -10.04
C SER A 30 -0.13 2.15 -8.64
N VAL A 31 -0.66 1.18 -7.87
CA VAL A 31 -0.12 0.80 -6.56
C VAL A 31 1.28 0.20 -6.69
N ILE A 32 1.47 -0.76 -7.60
CA ILE A 32 2.78 -1.39 -7.86
C ILE A 32 3.79 -0.34 -8.36
N PHE A 33 3.37 0.54 -9.26
CA PHE A 33 4.23 1.60 -9.77
C PHE A 33 4.68 2.54 -8.65
N THR A 34 3.76 2.98 -7.79
CA THR A 34 4.07 3.86 -6.65
C THR A 34 5.00 3.17 -5.66
N HIS A 35 4.75 1.89 -5.35
CA HIS A 35 5.62 1.09 -4.49
C HIS A 35 7.04 1.02 -5.04
N SER A 36 7.18 0.69 -6.33
CA SER A 36 8.49 0.60 -7.00
C SER A 36 9.23 1.93 -6.97
N LYS A 37 8.52 3.05 -7.15
CA LYS A 37 9.09 4.40 -7.06
C LYS A 37 9.54 4.75 -5.65
N LEU A 38 8.77 4.40 -4.62
CA LEU A 38 9.16 4.59 -3.21
C LEU A 38 10.42 3.78 -2.87
N VAL A 39 10.45 2.49 -3.23
CA VAL A 39 11.62 1.61 -2.98
C VAL A 39 12.87 2.14 -3.71
N ALA A 40 12.74 2.59 -4.96
CA ALA A 40 13.85 3.18 -5.71
C ALA A 40 14.42 4.45 -5.06
N GLN A 41 13.64 5.14 -4.22
CA GLN A 41 14.09 6.29 -3.43
C GLN A 41 14.60 5.93 -2.03
N GLY A 42 14.74 4.64 -1.71
CA GLY A 42 15.20 4.15 -0.41
C GLY A 42 14.15 4.25 0.70
N VAL A 43 12.88 4.54 0.37
CA VAL A 43 11.79 4.53 1.35
C VAL A 43 11.43 3.09 1.70
N LYS A 44 11.31 2.77 3.00
CA LYS A 44 10.76 1.49 3.45
C LYS A 44 9.28 1.44 3.05
N ALA A 45 8.96 0.65 2.03
CA ALA A 45 7.61 0.52 1.52
C ALA A 45 7.19 -0.96 1.49
N ASP A 46 6.14 -1.29 2.24
CA ASP A 46 5.58 -2.63 2.30
C ASP A 46 4.43 -2.74 1.28
N LEU A 47 4.40 -3.84 0.52
CA LEU A 47 3.34 -4.12 -0.46
C LEU A 47 2.65 -5.43 -0.13
N HIS A 48 1.33 -5.38 0.08
CA HIS A 48 0.50 -6.57 0.28
C HIS A 48 -0.57 -6.65 -0.80
N ILE A 49 -0.57 -7.75 -1.55
CA ILE A 49 -1.55 -8.02 -2.62
C ILE A 49 -2.43 -9.19 -2.20
N PHE A 50 -3.74 -8.97 -2.20
CA PHE A 50 -4.72 -9.99 -1.84
C PHE A 50 -5.39 -10.60 -3.07
N GLU A 51 -5.46 -11.93 -3.13
CA GLU A 51 -6.02 -12.64 -4.26
C GLU A 51 -7.54 -12.40 -4.38
N ALA A 52 -8.02 -12.30 -5.62
CA ALA A 52 -9.41 -12.06 -5.99
C ALA A 52 -10.07 -10.77 -5.44
N GLN A 53 -9.35 -9.93 -4.70
CA GLN A 53 -9.88 -8.69 -4.17
C GLN A 53 -9.96 -7.60 -5.25
N GLN A 54 -11.10 -6.93 -5.31
CA GLN A 54 -11.35 -5.74 -6.13
C GLN A 54 -11.05 -4.45 -5.36
N HIS A 55 -11.23 -3.31 -6.01
CA HIS A 55 -11.05 -2.01 -5.40
C HIS A 55 -11.88 -1.86 -4.12
N CYS A 56 -11.24 -1.42 -3.04
CA CYS A 56 -11.89 -1.18 -1.75
C CYS A 56 -12.61 -2.40 -1.14
N SER A 57 -12.19 -3.62 -1.47
CA SER A 57 -12.80 -4.84 -0.90
C SER A 57 -12.70 -4.94 0.61
N ILE A 58 -11.76 -4.19 1.22
CA ILE A 58 -11.58 -4.06 2.67
C ILE A 58 -12.83 -3.61 3.43
N TYR A 59 -13.84 -3.04 2.76
CA TYR A 59 -15.10 -2.65 3.40
C TYR A 59 -16.15 -3.76 3.42
N PHE A 60 -15.92 -4.87 2.73
CA PHE A 60 -16.82 -6.03 2.73
C PHE A 60 -16.47 -6.98 3.87
N ASP A 61 -17.46 -7.72 4.36
CA ASP A 61 -17.27 -8.76 5.38
C ASP A 61 -16.69 -10.04 4.75
N LEU A 62 -15.42 -9.97 4.39
CA LEU A 62 -14.63 -11.07 3.84
C LEU A 62 -13.50 -11.46 4.81
N PRO A 63 -13.09 -12.74 4.84
CA PRO A 63 -11.88 -13.14 5.56
C PRO A 63 -10.65 -12.30 5.18
N GLU A 64 -10.50 -11.96 3.90
CA GLU A 64 -9.40 -11.16 3.37
C GLU A 64 -9.42 -9.72 3.88
N SER A 65 -10.60 -9.13 4.11
CA SER A 65 -10.72 -7.80 4.70
C SER A 65 -10.15 -7.77 6.13
N ARG A 66 -10.46 -8.79 6.93
CA ARG A 66 -9.87 -8.94 8.28
C ARG A 66 -8.35 -9.12 8.22
N MET A 67 -7.85 -9.88 7.25
CA MET A 67 -6.40 -10.02 7.05
C MET A 67 -5.75 -8.67 6.68
N ALA A 68 -6.36 -7.88 5.78
CA ALA A 68 -5.88 -6.56 5.44
C ALA A 68 -5.85 -5.61 6.65
N TRP A 69 -6.90 -5.63 7.49
CA TRP A 69 -6.90 -4.83 8.73
C TRP A 69 -5.80 -5.24 9.69
N ASN A 70 -5.56 -6.55 9.87
CA ASN A 70 -4.45 -7.02 10.71
C ASN A 70 -3.08 -6.55 10.20
N VAL A 71 -2.88 -6.52 8.88
CA VAL A 71 -1.67 -5.96 8.26
C VAL A 71 -1.55 -4.46 8.59
N MET A 72 -2.62 -3.69 8.44
CA MET A 72 -2.63 -2.26 8.79
C MET A 72 -2.30 -2.03 10.27
N THR A 73 -2.97 -2.76 11.18
CA THR A 73 -2.75 -2.63 12.62
C THR A 73 -1.30 -2.96 12.98
N ARG A 74 -0.76 -4.09 12.51
CA ARG A 74 0.64 -4.47 12.77
C ARG A 74 1.61 -3.40 12.25
N PHE A 75 1.37 -2.88 11.05
CA PHE A 75 2.21 -1.82 10.50
C PHE A 75 2.20 -0.56 11.37
N PHE A 76 1.04 -0.16 11.89
CA PHE A 76 0.97 0.96 12.81
C PHE A 76 1.61 0.65 14.16
N ASP A 77 1.42 -0.53 14.73
CA ASP A 77 2.09 -0.94 15.98
C ASP A 77 3.62 -0.88 15.84
N GLU A 78 4.17 -1.35 14.71
CA GLU A 78 5.61 -1.33 14.45
C GLU A 78 6.22 0.08 14.32
N HIS A 79 5.43 1.07 13.84
CA HIS A 79 5.96 2.39 13.48
C HIS A 79 5.44 3.54 14.38
N LEU A 80 4.34 3.32 15.11
CA LEU A 80 3.67 4.29 15.97
C LEU A 80 3.36 3.75 17.38
N GLY A 81 3.40 2.43 17.58
CA GLY A 81 3.24 1.81 18.90
C GLY A 81 4.43 2.18 19.79
N ARG A 82 4.17 3.05 20.77
CA ARG A 82 5.11 3.32 21.87
C ARG A 82 4.98 2.27 22.95
#